data_AF-A0A2D3RIM8-F1
#
_entry.id   AF-A0A2D3RIM8-F1
#
_cell.length_a   1.000
_cell.length_b   1.000
_cell.length_c   1.000
_cell.angle_alpha   90.00
_cell.angle_beta   90.00
_cell.angle_gamma   90.00
#
_symmetry.space_group_name_H-M   'P 1'
#
loop_
_entity.id
_entity.type
_entity.pdbx_description
1 polymer ?
#
loop_
_entity_poly.entity_id
_entity_poly.type
_entity_poly.pdbx_seq_one_letter_code
_entity_poly.pdbx_strand_id
1 'polypeptide(L)'
;MRIGNYALDTELAIEIGQKIGLALVILLITWFLAKAAKWAFAKLVDNIGFLRRDTGSGASLGESLGKIASLLIWLFGLIAVLTVFGMGGVVQPIEGLLNTVMQALPGIVMAVVVFFVGLKIADILRDLVVTALQTFDFDKWANRGGIDTATGNSQISSTIGSIVYALTVIFVAIFALDILDIESISGPASEMLRTIFQALPAIFSAAITLGLGYLISKFVVQIIKDILPGLGVDQSVAAIGILPEKTSLTSILARIAQIGIMLFFAIAATRLLGFPELTQILDQVLELGGRVLFGGVVILAGFLIANLLARVMASADEGSMAGTIIRYATIILFTFMGLQFMGVGEEIVQTAFTALVIGGAAAAALAFGWGGRDVAGKVLEDLRNNPPKPKAPAARKPAARKPVAKK
;
A
#
# COMPACT_ATOMS: atom_id res chain seq x y z
N MET A 1 16.38 -79.98 42.54
CA MET A 1 15.84 -80.99 41.59
C MET A 1 16.47 -80.73 40.23
N ARG A 2 17.25 -81.67 39.70
CA ARG A 2 17.87 -81.61 38.36
C ARG A 2 16.88 -82.19 37.34
N ILE A 3 16.39 -81.37 36.42
CA ILE A 3 15.63 -81.81 35.24
C ILE A 3 16.48 -81.43 34.02
N GLY A 4 17.22 -82.40 33.48
CA GLY A 4 18.07 -82.23 32.29
C GLY A 4 19.31 -81.35 32.48
N ASN A 5 20.04 -81.10 31.39
CA ASN A 5 21.29 -80.31 31.32
C ASN A 5 21.15 -78.82 31.66
N TYR A 6 20.00 -78.39 32.19
CA TYR A 6 19.78 -77.03 32.69
C TYR A 6 19.88 -77.04 34.21
N ALA A 7 21.03 -76.58 34.73
CA ALA A 7 21.11 -76.17 36.12
C ALA A 7 20.24 -74.91 36.26
N LEU A 8 19.14 -75.01 37.03
CA LEU A 8 18.41 -73.84 37.49
C LEU A 8 19.36 -73.01 38.32
N ASP A 9 19.93 -71.99 37.71
CA ASP A 9 20.77 -71.03 38.40
C ASP A 9 19.89 -70.35 39.43
N THR A 10 20.11 -70.71 40.70
CA THR A 10 19.22 -70.32 41.79
C THR A 10 19.25 -68.80 41.99
N GLU A 11 20.35 -68.18 41.55
CA GLU A 11 20.59 -66.75 41.51
C GLU A 11 19.71 -66.03 40.47
N LEU A 12 19.57 -66.59 39.25
CA LEU A 12 18.65 -66.05 38.21
C LEU A 12 17.19 -66.13 38.64
N ALA A 13 16.80 -67.20 39.34
CA ALA A 13 15.42 -67.34 39.84
C ALA A 13 15.08 -66.27 40.91
N ILE A 14 16.03 -65.92 41.77
CA ILE A 14 15.87 -64.86 42.77
C ILE A 14 15.81 -63.48 42.11
N GLU A 15 16.68 -63.21 41.13
CA GLU A 15 16.70 -61.92 40.41
C GLU A 15 15.39 -61.68 39.62
N ILE A 16 14.90 -62.69 38.91
CA ILE A 16 13.63 -62.63 38.18
C ILE A 16 12.46 -62.48 39.15
N GLY A 17 12.47 -63.22 40.28
CA GLY A 17 11.47 -63.11 41.33
C GLY A 17 11.39 -61.70 41.92
N GLN A 18 12.55 -61.06 42.16
CA GLN A 18 12.62 -59.69 42.66
C GLN A 18 12.08 -58.68 41.63
N LYS A 19 12.46 -58.81 40.35
CA LYS A 19 11.96 -57.93 39.27
C LYS A 19 10.45 -58.05 39.08
N ILE A 20 9.91 -59.26 39.12
CA ILE A 20 8.46 -59.51 39.04
C ILE A 20 7.74 -58.92 40.27
N GLY A 21 8.30 -59.12 41.47
CA GLY A 21 7.75 -58.55 42.70
C GLY A 21 7.67 -57.03 42.65
N LEU A 22 8.75 -56.37 42.22
CA LEU A 22 8.79 -54.91 42.04
C LEU A 22 7.78 -54.44 40.97
N ALA A 23 7.68 -55.13 39.84
CA ALA A 23 6.74 -54.80 38.78
C ALA A 23 5.27 -54.87 39.28
N LEU A 24 4.91 -55.89 40.06
CA LEU A 24 3.57 -56.01 40.65
C LEU A 24 3.26 -54.87 41.62
N VAL A 25 4.24 -54.46 42.43
CA VAL A 25 4.09 -53.32 43.34
C VAL A 25 3.87 -52.03 42.55
N ILE A 26 4.66 -51.79 41.50
CA ILE A 26 4.51 -50.62 40.62
C ILE A 26 3.12 -50.61 39.97
N LEU A 27 2.63 -51.74 39.46
CA LEU A 27 1.30 -51.85 38.86
C LEU A 27 0.19 -51.52 39.84
N LEU A 28 0.27 -52.02 41.08
CA LEU A 28 -0.70 -51.71 42.14
C LEU A 28 -0.73 -50.21 42.46
N ILE A 29 0.44 -49.61 42.63
CA ILE A 29 0.58 -48.16 42.91
C ILE A 29 0.04 -47.35 41.74
N THR A 30 0.41 -47.71 40.51
CA THR A 30 -0.05 -47.06 39.27
C THR A 30 -1.56 -47.12 39.14
N TRP A 31 -2.16 -48.29 39.36
CA TRP A 31 -3.62 -48.46 39.28
C TRP A 31 -4.35 -47.55 40.26
N PHE A 32 -3.84 -47.44 41.50
CA PHE A 32 -4.40 -46.56 42.50
C PHE A 32 -4.28 -45.08 42.11
N LEU A 33 -3.07 -44.64 41.70
CA LEU A 33 -2.81 -43.27 41.22
C LEU A 33 -3.70 -42.91 40.01
N ALA A 34 -3.83 -43.82 39.04
CA ALA A 34 -4.64 -43.61 37.85
C ALA A 34 -6.11 -43.41 38.19
N LYS A 35 -6.65 -44.20 39.13
CA LYS A 35 -8.02 -44.07 39.61
C LYS A 35 -8.25 -42.77 40.39
N ALA A 36 -7.30 -42.41 41.25
CA ALA A 36 -7.32 -41.16 42.00
C ALA A 36 -7.29 -39.94 41.07
N ALA A 37 -6.41 -39.94 40.06
CA ALA A 37 -6.31 -38.86 39.09
C ALA A 37 -7.55 -38.78 38.19
N LYS A 38 -8.11 -39.91 37.73
CA LYS A 38 -9.38 -39.91 36.98
C LYS A 38 -10.46 -39.15 37.75
N TRP A 39 -10.61 -39.48 39.03
CA TRP A 39 -11.58 -38.84 39.92
C TRP A 39 -11.28 -37.36 40.13
N ALA A 40 -10.02 -37.01 40.40
CA ALA A 40 -9.60 -35.62 40.65
C ALA A 40 -9.82 -34.73 39.41
N PHE A 41 -9.39 -35.17 38.23
CA PHE A 41 -9.57 -34.45 36.97
C PHE A 41 -11.04 -34.30 36.61
N ALA A 42 -11.84 -35.37 36.73
CA ALA A 42 -13.27 -35.27 36.47
C ALA A 42 -13.93 -34.23 37.37
N LYS A 43 -13.63 -34.26 38.68
CA LYS A 43 -14.23 -33.35 39.65
C LYS A 43 -13.81 -31.88 39.45
N LEU A 44 -12.55 -31.63 39.08
CA LEU A 44 -12.04 -30.29 38.78
C LEU A 44 -12.70 -29.69 37.52
N VAL A 45 -12.78 -30.47 36.45
CA VAL A 45 -13.37 -30.03 35.18
C VAL A 45 -14.88 -29.85 35.30
N ASP A 46 -15.58 -30.79 35.93
CA ASP A 46 -17.04 -30.76 36.09
C ASP A 46 -17.51 -29.64 37.04
N ASN A 47 -16.60 -29.03 37.80
CA ASN A 47 -16.90 -27.83 38.61
C ASN A 47 -17.02 -26.57 37.76
N ILE A 48 -16.48 -26.57 36.54
CA ILE A 48 -16.53 -25.43 35.61
C ILE A 48 -17.79 -25.56 34.75
N GLY A 49 -18.80 -24.72 35.02
CA GLY A 49 -20.12 -24.82 34.37
C GLY A 49 -20.12 -24.74 32.84
N PHE A 50 -19.14 -24.05 32.24
CA PHE A 50 -18.96 -23.97 30.78
C PHE A 50 -18.43 -25.26 30.15
N LEU A 51 -17.72 -26.10 30.91
CA LEU A 51 -17.10 -27.35 30.43
C LEU A 51 -18.01 -28.58 30.57
N ARG A 52 -19.22 -28.43 31.11
CA ARG A 52 -20.20 -29.52 31.27
C ARG A 52 -20.90 -29.95 29.98
N ARG A 53 -20.46 -29.50 28.80
CA ARG A 53 -21.09 -29.88 27.53
C ARG A 53 -20.90 -31.38 27.30
N ASP A 54 -22.03 -32.07 27.07
CA ASP A 54 -22.05 -33.49 26.78
C ASP A 54 -21.25 -33.79 25.52
N THR A 55 -20.33 -34.73 25.64
CA THR A 55 -19.67 -35.29 24.45
C THR A 55 -20.67 -36.18 23.70
N GLY A 56 -20.47 -36.41 22.39
CA GLY A 56 -21.32 -37.30 21.59
C GLY A 56 -21.43 -38.75 22.08
N SER A 57 -20.73 -39.10 23.17
CA SER A 57 -20.76 -40.40 23.84
C SER A 57 -21.65 -40.48 25.09
N GLY A 58 -22.30 -39.38 25.50
CA GLY A 58 -23.14 -39.32 26.70
C GLY A 58 -22.38 -39.23 28.03
N ALA A 59 -21.05 -39.10 28.00
CA ALA A 59 -20.21 -38.82 29.17
C ALA A 59 -19.82 -37.33 29.22
N SER A 60 -19.64 -36.80 30.43
CA SER A 60 -19.15 -35.43 30.63
C SER A 60 -17.74 -35.26 30.05
N LEU A 61 -17.42 -34.03 29.65
CA LEU A 61 -16.06 -33.69 29.22
C LEU A 61 -15.03 -33.98 30.32
N GLY A 62 -15.40 -33.78 31.60
CA GLY A 62 -14.56 -34.10 32.74
C GLY A 62 -14.26 -35.59 32.87
N GLU A 63 -15.23 -36.48 32.64
CA GLU A 63 -14.97 -37.92 32.63
C GLU A 63 -14.05 -38.33 31.47
N SER A 64 -14.22 -37.72 30.29
CA SER A 64 -13.35 -37.98 29.13
C SER A 64 -11.91 -37.52 29.37
N LEU A 65 -11.71 -36.31 29.91
CA LEU A 65 -10.40 -35.80 30.29
C LEU A 65 -9.78 -36.60 31.45
N GLY A 66 -10.59 -37.01 32.42
CA GLY A 66 -10.16 -37.89 33.51
C GLY A 66 -9.69 -39.26 33.01
N LYS A 67 -10.35 -39.84 32.00
CA LYS A 67 -9.89 -41.08 31.35
C LYS A 67 -8.52 -40.86 30.70
N ILE A 68 -8.32 -39.75 29.98
CA ILE A 68 -7.03 -39.41 29.36
C ILE A 68 -5.93 -39.26 30.42
N ALA A 69 -6.18 -38.52 31.50
CA ALA A 69 -5.24 -38.39 32.61
C ALA A 69 -4.89 -39.75 33.26
N SER A 70 -5.89 -40.63 33.40
CA SER A 70 -5.66 -41.97 33.93
C SER A 70 -4.82 -42.86 33.00
N LEU A 71 -4.99 -42.71 31.68
CA LEU A 71 -4.19 -43.41 30.67
C LEU A 71 -2.73 -42.93 30.69
N LEU A 72 -2.51 -41.63 30.88
CA LEU A 72 -1.15 -41.09 31.04
C LEU A 72 -0.44 -41.66 32.28
N ILE A 73 -1.14 -41.78 33.41
CA ILE A 73 -0.57 -42.41 34.61
C ILE A 73 -0.31 -43.89 34.38
N TRP A 74 -1.19 -44.59 33.67
CA TRP A 74 -0.95 -45.97 33.25
C TRP A 74 0.29 -46.10 32.36
N LEU A 75 0.52 -45.13 31.48
CA LEU A 75 1.73 -45.08 30.65
C LEU A 75 2.99 -44.88 31.51
N PHE A 76 2.96 -43.99 32.51
CA PHE A 76 4.03 -43.86 33.50
C PHE A 76 4.32 -45.19 34.23
N GLY A 77 3.27 -45.89 34.67
CA GLY A 77 3.43 -47.18 35.33
C GLY A 77 3.98 -48.26 34.41
N LEU A 78 3.52 -48.29 33.15
CA LEU A 78 4.08 -49.18 32.14
C LEU A 78 5.58 -48.90 31.96
N ILE A 79 5.96 -47.64 31.78
CA ILE A 79 7.37 -47.24 31.67
C ILE A 79 8.16 -47.68 32.90
N ALA A 80 7.67 -47.41 34.11
CA ALA A 80 8.32 -47.82 35.35
C ALA A 80 8.51 -49.34 35.42
N VAL A 81 7.51 -50.13 35.01
CA VAL A 81 7.65 -51.59 34.89
C VAL A 81 8.71 -51.96 33.85
N LEU A 82 8.69 -51.36 32.66
CA LEU A 82 9.66 -51.62 31.59
C LEU A 82 11.10 -51.28 32.02
N THR A 83 11.30 -50.24 32.83
CA THR A 83 12.61 -49.89 33.39
C THR A 83 13.14 -50.94 34.37
N VAL A 84 12.28 -51.52 35.21
CA VAL A 84 12.64 -52.63 36.12
C VAL A 84 13.11 -53.87 35.34
N PHE A 85 12.53 -54.10 34.15
CA PHE A 85 12.93 -55.17 33.25
C PHE A 85 14.15 -54.84 32.37
N GLY A 86 14.76 -53.65 32.51
CA GLY A 86 15.95 -53.26 31.76
C GLY A 86 15.69 -52.85 30.30
N MET A 87 14.44 -52.57 29.91
CA MET A 87 14.08 -52.16 28.56
C MET A 87 14.30 -50.66 28.29
N GLY A 88 15.38 -50.08 28.83
CA GLY A 88 15.65 -48.64 28.78
C GLY A 88 15.66 -48.03 27.37
N GLY A 89 16.13 -48.79 26.36
CA GLY A 89 16.19 -48.31 24.98
C GLY A 89 14.84 -47.98 24.34
N VAL A 90 13.76 -48.64 24.75
CA VAL A 90 12.40 -48.38 24.25
C VAL A 90 11.71 -47.29 25.08
N VAL A 91 12.14 -47.11 26.33
CA VAL A 91 11.57 -46.16 27.27
C VAL A 91 11.94 -44.72 26.94
N GLN A 92 13.18 -44.46 26.51
CA GLN A 92 13.71 -43.10 26.36
C GLN A 92 12.85 -42.15 25.49
N PRO A 93 12.38 -42.53 24.29
CA PRO A 93 11.55 -41.62 23.48
C PRO A 93 10.17 -41.35 24.10
N ILE A 94 9.57 -42.36 24.75
CA ILE A 94 8.25 -42.25 25.38
C ILE A 94 8.36 -41.38 26.64
N GLU A 95 9.41 -41.59 27.44
CA GLU A 95 9.74 -40.77 28.60
C GLU A 95 9.97 -39.31 28.21
N GLY A 96 10.66 -39.06 27.09
CA GLY A 96 10.83 -37.71 26.53
C GLY A 96 9.49 -37.02 26.22
N LEU A 97 8.61 -37.67 25.46
CA LEU A 97 7.28 -37.12 25.15
C LEU A 97 6.45 -36.84 26.41
N LEU A 98 6.54 -37.74 27.38
CA LEU A 98 5.81 -37.65 28.63
C LEU A 98 6.33 -36.49 29.50
N ASN A 99 7.65 -36.33 29.58
CA ASN A 99 8.28 -35.20 30.24
C ASN A 99 7.90 -33.88 29.58
N THR A 100 7.85 -33.80 28.25
CA THR A 100 7.35 -32.61 27.52
C THR A 100 5.91 -32.28 27.93
N VAL A 101 5.02 -33.28 27.99
CA VAL A 101 3.63 -33.07 28.42
C VAL A 101 3.56 -32.57 29.87
N MET A 102 4.36 -33.13 30.78
CA MET A 102 4.40 -32.71 32.18
C MET A 102 4.96 -31.29 32.36
N GLN A 103 5.96 -30.90 31.56
CA GLN A 103 6.52 -29.55 31.56
C GLN A 103 5.55 -28.53 30.95
N ALA A 104 4.70 -28.95 30.01
CA ALA A 104 3.65 -28.11 29.44
C ALA A 104 2.45 -27.92 30.39
N LEU A 105 2.22 -28.81 31.37
CA LEU A 105 1.07 -28.72 32.28
C LEU A 105 0.97 -27.38 33.03
N PRO A 106 2.03 -26.87 33.69
CA PRO A 106 2.01 -25.54 34.29
C PRO A 106 1.64 -24.43 33.28
N GLY A 107 2.24 -24.47 32.08
CA GLY A 107 1.97 -23.53 31.01
C GLY A 107 0.50 -23.57 30.55
N ILE A 108 -0.10 -24.75 30.44
CA ILE A 108 -1.51 -24.93 30.09
C ILE A 108 -2.42 -24.28 31.12
N VAL A 109 -2.16 -24.52 32.42
CA VAL A 109 -2.97 -23.91 33.48
C VAL A 109 -2.84 -22.38 33.45
N MET A 110 -1.62 -21.86 33.32
CA MET A 110 -1.37 -20.42 33.24
C MET A 110 -2.01 -19.79 32.01
N ALA A 111 -1.89 -20.40 30.84
CA ALA A 111 -2.48 -19.93 29.59
C ALA A 111 -4.01 -19.89 29.67
N VAL A 112 -4.63 -20.93 30.25
CA VAL A 112 -6.09 -20.94 30.48
C VAL A 112 -6.51 -19.81 31.40
N VAL A 113 -5.83 -19.62 32.53
CA VAL A 113 -6.13 -18.52 33.46
C VAL A 113 -5.98 -17.16 32.77
N VAL A 114 -4.87 -16.94 32.07
CA VAL A 114 -4.61 -15.70 31.34
C VAL A 114 -5.63 -15.45 30.24
N PHE A 115 -6.03 -16.48 29.50
CA PHE A 115 -7.06 -16.37 28.47
C PHE A 115 -8.41 -15.96 29.08
N PHE A 116 -8.85 -16.61 30.16
CA PHE A 116 -10.10 -16.26 30.85
C PHE A 116 -10.09 -14.84 31.42
N VAL A 117 -8.99 -14.44 32.05
CA VAL A 117 -8.81 -13.08 32.56
C VAL A 117 -8.81 -12.08 31.41
N GLY A 118 -8.12 -12.40 30.32
CA GLY A 118 -8.04 -11.53 29.15
C GLY A 118 -9.36 -11.38 28.40
N LEU A 119 -10.23 -12.40 28.37
CA LEU A 119 -11.60 -12.24 27.85
C LEU A 119 -12.39 -11.18 28.65
N LYS A 120 -12.22 -11.15 29.98
CA LYS A 120 -12.83 -10.11 30.82
C LYS A 120 -12.23 -8.73 30.59
N ILE A 121 -10.93 -8.65 30.36
CA ILE A 121 -10.27 -7.39 29.96
C ILE A 121 -10.80 -6.91 28.60
N ALA A 122 -11.02 -7.83 27.65
CA ALA A 122 -11.56 -7.50 26.33
C ALA A 122 -12.98 -6.92 26.39
N ASP A 123 -13.85 -7.47 27.25
CA ASP A 123 -15.18 -6.91 27.52
C ASP A 123 -15.06 -5.45 28.03
N ILE A 124 -14.20 -5.20 29.02
CA ILE A 124 -13.99 -3.87 29.59
C ILE A 124 -13.46 -2.89 28.53
N LEU A 125 -12.48 -3.31 27.72
CA LEU A 125 -11.90 -2.48 26.68
C LEU A 125 -12.92 -2.12 25.59
N ARG A 126 -13.77 -3.07 25.18
CA ARG A 126 -14.90 -2.80 24.28
C ARG A 126 -15.81 -1.72 24.85
N ASP A 127 -16.23 -1.87 26.10
CA ASP A 127 -17.18 -0.95 26.72
C ASP A 127 -16.57 0.44 26.88
N LEU A 128 -15.29 0.54 27.23
CA LEU A 128 -14.55 1.80 27.29
C LEU A 128 -14.50 2.49 25.93
N VAL A 129 -14.19 1.76 24.86
CA VAL A 129 -14.11 2.33 23.50
C VAL A 129 -15.48 2.77 23.00
N VAL A 130 -16.52 1.96 23.20
CA VAL A 130 -17.90 2.31 22.83
C VAL A 130 -18.34 3.57 23.58
N THR A 131 -18.08 3.64 24.90
CA THR A 131 -18.43 4.80 25.72
C THR A 131 -17.67 6.05 25.29
N ALA A 132 -16.37 5.94 24.99
CA ALA A 132 -15.57 7.05 24.49
C ALA A 132 -16.08 7.55 23.13
N LEU A 133 -16.39 6.64 22.20
CA LEU A 133 -16.94 6.98 20.87
C LEU A 133 -18.33 7.60 20.93
N GLN A 134 -19.13 7.26 21.94
CA GLN A 134 -20.43 7.90 22.18
C GLN A 134 -20.28 9.26 22.87
N THR A 135 -19.21 9.47 23.65
CA THR A 135 -18.94 10.71 24.38
C THR A 135 -18.34 11.80 23.47
N PHE A 136 -17.44 11.42 22.57
CA PHE A 136 -17.01 12.30 21.49
C PHE A 136 -18.11 12.31 20.43
N ASP A 137 -18.70 13.48 20.11
CA ASP A 137 -19.72 13.70 19.07
C ASP A 137 -19.24 13.30 17.64
N PHE A 138 -18.83 12.05 17.43
CA PHE A 138 -18.51 11.48 16.11
C PHE A 138 -19.73 11.59 15.18
N ASP A 139 -20.93 11.61 15.76
CA ASP A 139 -22.20 11.92 15.10
C ASP A 139 -22.15 13.27 14.35
N LYS A 140 -21.59 14.34 14.93
CA LYS A 140 -21.52 15.65 14.24
C LYS A 140 -20.51 15.67 13.09
N TRP A 141 -19.45 14.86 13.18
CA TRP A 141 -18.44 14.76 12.14
C TRP A 141 -18.91 13.86 10.98
N ALA A 142 -19.54 12.72 11.29
CA ALA A 142 -20.16 11.83 10.30
C ALA A 142 -21.28 12.53 9.51
N ASN A 143 -22.12 13.31 10.18
CA ASN A 143 -23.21 14.05 9.53
C ASN A 143 -22.71 15.19 8.61
N ARG A 144 -21.49 15.69 8.79
CA ARG A 144 -20.87 16.64 7.83
C ARG A 144 -20.41 15.96 6.53
N GLY A 145 -20.28 14.64 6.52
CA GLY A 145 -19.88 13.83 5.37
C GLY A 145 -21.03 13.28 4.52
N GLY A 146 -22.30 13.49 4.92
CA GLY A 146 -23.47 13.07 4.14
C GLY A 146 -23.79 11.56 4.21
N ILE A 147 -23.36 10.87 5.26
CA ILE A 147 -23.57 9.42 5.46
C ILE A 147 -24.88 9.17 6.26
N ASP A 148 -25.89 10.02 6.07
CA ASP A 148 -27.11 9.98 6.90
C ASP A 148 -28.09 8.85 6.49
N THR A 149 -27.90 8.20 5.33
CA THR A 149 -28.91 7.31 4.74
C THR A 149 -28.53 5.82 4.67
N ALA A 150 -27.29 5.43 4.99
CA ALA A 150 -26.83 4.04 4.79
C ALA A 150 -26.70 3.20 6.07
N THR A 151 -26.45 3.80 7.24
CA THR A 151 -26.20 3.06 8.48
C THR A 151 -26.59 3.90 9.70
N GLY A 152 -27.56 3.45 10.49
CA GLY A 152 -27.95 4.17 11.72
C GLY A 152 -26.78 4.30 12.70
N ASN A 153 -26.49 5.52 13.16
CA ASN A 153 -25.30 5.90 13.94
C ASN A 153 -24.92 4.97 15.11
N SER A 154 -25.88 4.36 15.82
CA SER A 154 -25.54 3.47 16.95
C SER A 154 -24.95 2.11 16.52
N GLN A 155 -25.21 1.68 15.28
CA GLN A 155 -24.62 0.45 14.73
C GLN A 155 -23.13 0.61 14.48
N ILE A 156 -22.66 1.80 14.11
CA ILE A 156 -21.24 2.04 13.82
C ILE A 156 -20.42 1.91 15.11
N SER A 157 -20.82 2.59 16.19
CA SER A 157 -20.11 2.52 17.49
C SER A 157 -20.11 1.11 18.07
N SER A 158 -21.23 0.38 17.98
CA SER A 158 -21.30 -1.02 18.42
C SER A 158 -20.45 -1.95 17.55
N THR A 159 -20.38 -1.69 16.24
CA THR A 159 -19.53 -2.46 15.31
C THR A 159 -18.06 -2.22 15.61
N ILE A 160 -17.64 -0.98 15.83
CA ILE A 160 -16.27 -0.64 16.25
C ILE A 160 -15.94 -1.31 17.59
N GLY A 161 -16.86 -1.27 18.56
CA GLY A 161 -16.68 -1.97 19.83
C GLY A 161 -16.51 -3.48 19.68
N SER A 162 -17.28 -4.09 18.77
CA SER A 162 -17.18 -5.53 18.47
C SER A 162 -15.86 -5.88 17.79
N ILE A 163 -15.35 -5.01 16.90
CA ILE A 163 -14.04 -5.15 16.27
C ILE A 163 -12.93 -5.05 17.32
N VAL A 164 -13.01 -4.08 18.23
CA VAL A 164 -12.06 -3.92 19.35
C VAL A 164 -12.06 -5.14 20.27
N TYR A 165 -13.23 -5.66 20.61
CA TYR A 165 -13.35 -6.92 21.36
C TYR A 165 -12.65 -8.06 20.63
N ALA A 166 -12.98 -8.29 19.36
CA ALA A 166 -12.37 -9.36 18.57
C ALA A 166 -10.84 -9.23 18.48
N LEU A 167 -10.33 -8.03 18.22
CA LEU A 167 -8.88 -7.76 18.19
C LEU A 167 -8.21 -8.01 19.53
N THR A 168 -8.84 -7.59 20.63
CA THR A 168 -8.31 -7.80 21.98
C THR A 168 -8.32 -9.28 22.35
N VAL A 169 -9.38 -10.03 22.00
CA VAL A 169 -9.43 -11.48 22.21
C VAL A 169 -8.34 -12.19 21.41
N ILE A 170 -8.08 -11.78 20.17
CA ILE A 170 -6.96 -12.31 19.37
C ILE A 170 -5.63 -12.02 20.06
N PHE A 171 -5.41 -10.79 20.55
CA PHE A 171 -4.21 -10.43 21.32
C PHE A 171 -4.01 -11.33 22.54
N VAL A 172 -5.06 -11.49 23.35
CA VAL A 172 -5.07 -12.34 24.55
C VAL A 172 -4.80 -13.80 24.19
N ALA A 173 -5.39 -14.30 23.09
CA ALA A 173 -5.18 -15.65 22.61
C ALA A 173 -3.72 -15.90 22.23
N ILE A 174 -3.10 -14.96 21.49
CA ILE A 174 -1.68 -15.05 21.12
C ILE A 174 -0.80 -15.05 22.37
N PHE A 175 -1.10 -14.19 23.35
CA PHE A 175 -0.37 -14.15 24.61
C PHE A 175 -0.52 -15.45 25.43
N ALA A 176 -1.71 -16.08 25.42
CA ALA A 176 -1.91 -17.39 26.04
C ALA A 176 -1.15 -18.52 25.30
N LEU A 177 -1.05 -18.46 23.97
CA LEU A 177 -0.26 -19.41 23.17
C LEU A 177 1.25 -19.25 23.41
N ASP A 178 1.72 -18.03 23.67
CA ASP A 178 3.11 -17.76 24.04
C ASP A 178 3.47 -18.42 25.38
N ILE A 179 2.58 -18.34 26.38
CA ILE A 179 2.74 -19.03 27.68
C ILE A 179 2.76 -20.56 27.53
N LEU A 180 2.10 -21.09 26.50
CA LEU A 180 2.15 -22.52 26.16
C LEU A 180 3.47 -22.95 25.52
N ASP A 181 4.38 -22.01 25.24
CA ASP A 181 5.69 -22.22 24.64
C ASP A 181 5.63 -22.96 23.29
N ILE A 182 4.57 -22.69 22.51
CA ILE A 182 4.40 -23.25 21.15
C ILE A 182 4.95 -22.24 20.15
N GLU A 183 6.27 -22.04 20.17
CA GLU A 183 6.99 -21.00 19.40
C GLU A 183 6.68 -21.03 17.89
N SER A 184 6.45 -22.22 17.33
CA SER A 184 6.06 -22.42 15.92
C SER A 184 4.74 -21.75 15.54
N ILE A 185 3.86 -21.45 16.51
CA ILE A 185 2.56 -20.81 16.29
C ILE A 185 2.58 -19.38 16.87
N SER A 186 3.09 -19.21 18.09
CA SER A 186 3.11 -17.90 18.76
C SER A 186 4.08 -16.93 18.09
N GLY A 187 5.18 -17.39 17.50
CA GLY A 187 6.18 -16.55 16.82
C GLY A 187 5.58 -15.69 15.70
N PRO A 188 5.06 -16.28 14.60
CA PRO A 188 4.45 -15.51 13.51
C PRO A 188 3.27 -14.65 13.98
N ALA A 189 2.46 -15.15 14.92
CA ALA A 189 1.31 -14.41 15.43
C ALA A 189 1.72 -13.17 16.25
N SER A 190 2.77 -13.28 17.07
CA SER A 190 3.32 -12.17 17.85
C SER A 190 3.97 -11.12 16.95
N GLU A 191 4.61 -11.51 15.84
CA GLU A 191 5.19 -10.57 14.87
C GLU A 191 4.09 -9.79 14.12
N MET A 192 3.00 -10.47 13.72
CA MET A 192 1.84 -9.79 13.16
C MET A 192 1.26 -8.76 14.15
N LEU A 193 1.17 -9.14 15.42
CA LEU A 193 0.68 -8.25 16.46
C LEU A 193 1.62 -7.06 16.68
N ARG A 194 2.93 -7.29 16.68
CA ARG A 194 3.95 -6.24 16.76
C ARG A 194 3.82 -5.26 15.61
N THR A 195 3.58 -5.77 14.40
CA THR A 195 3.31 -4.96 13.20
C THR A 195 2.05 -4.10 13.39
N ILE A 196 0.97 -4.65 13.96
CA ILE A 196 -0.26 -3.89 14.27
C ILE A 196 0.02 -2.77 15.30
N PHE A 197 0.80 -3.04 16.36
CA PHE A 197 1.16 -2.01 17.33
C PHE A 197 2.04 -0.91 16.73
N GLN A 198 2.96 -1.25 15.82
CA GLN A 198 3.78 -0.28 15.10
C GLN A 198 2.96 0.54 14.10
N ALA A 199 1.88 -0.04 13.54
CA ALA A 199 0.97 0.67 12.66
C ALA A 199 0.16 1.75 13.38
N LEU A 200 -0.15 1.58 14.69
CA LEU A 200 -0.95 2.57 15.44
C LEU A 200 -0.34 3.98 15.45
N PRO A 201 0.94 4.19 15.86
CA PRO A 201 1.60 5.49 15.74
C PRO A 201 1.69 6.00 14.29
N ALA A 202 1.98 5.11 13.33
CA ALA A 202 2.09 5.48 11.92
C ALA A 202 0.76 6.02 11.38
N ILE A 203 -0.36 5.37 11.70
CA ILE A 203 -1.71 5.80 11.33
C ILE A 203 -2.02 7.19 11.88
N PHE A 204 -1.69 7.43 13.15
CA PHE A 204 -1.88 8.75 13.74
C PHE A 204 -1.04 9.84 13.04
N SER A 205 0.23 9.54 12.75
CA SER A 205 1.11 10.47 12.04
C SER A 205 0.64 10.77 10.61
N ALA A 206 0.15 9.75 9.90
CA ALA A 206 -0.41 9.87 8.56
C ALA A 206 -1.71 10.68 8.57
N ALA A 207 -2.59 10.46 9.55
CA ALA A 207 -3.83 11.23 9.72
C ALA A 207 -3.55 12.72 9.99
N ILE A 208 -2.58 13.03 10.86
CA ILE A 208 -2.13 14.41 11.07
C ILE A 208 -1.58 15.01 9.78
N THR A 209 -0.76 14.27 9.05
CA THR A 209 -0.15 14.72 7.79
C THR A 209 -1.21 15.06 6.75
N LEU A 210 -2.22 14.20 6.57
CA LEU A 210 -3.36 14.47 5.69
C LEU A 210 -4.19 15.67 6.15
N GLY A 211 -4.47 15.77 7.46
CA GLY A 211 -5.20 16.90 8.04
C GLY A 211 -4.48 18.23 7.82
N LEU A 212 -3.16 18.24 7.98
CA LEU A 212 -2.32 19.41 7.69
C LEU A 212 -2.35 19.75 6.20
N GLY A 213 -2.27 18.74 5.33
CA GLY A 213 -2.40 18.92 3.88
C GLY A 213 -3.73 19.56 3.47
N TYR A 214 -4.84 19.11 4.07
CA TYR A 214 -6.16 19.71 3.85
C TYR A 214 -6.18 21.18 4.28
N LEU A 215 -5.65 21.49 5.47
CA LEU A 215 -5.59 22.86 5.98
C LEU A 215 -4.76 23.77 5.07
N ILE A 216 -3.57 23.33 4.67
CA ILE A 216 -2.68 24.06 3.75
C ILE A 216 -3.34 24.23 2.39
N SER A 217 -3.98 23.19 1.85
CA SER A 217 -4.66 23.27 0.55
C SER A 217 -5.76 24.33 0.57
N LYS A 218 -6.53 24.43 1.65
CA LYS A 218 -7.59 25.43 1.81
C LYS A 218 -7.00 26.84 1.85
N PHE A 219 -5.91 27.04 2.59
CA PHE A 219 -5.20 28.32 2.66
C PHE A 219 -4.68 28.74 1.27
N VAL A 220 -4.02 27.84 0.55
CA VAL A 220 -3.50 28.12 -0.80
C VAL A 220 -4.62 28.41 -1.80
N VAL A 221 -5.71 27.63 -1.78
CA VAL A 221 -6.89 27.87 -2.62
C VAL A 221 -7.47 29.25 -2.39
N GLN A 222 -7.54 29.68 -1.13
CA GLN A 222 -8.04 31.01 -0.78
C GLN A 222 -7.12 32.11 -1.32
N ILE A 223 -5.80 31.99 -1.13
CA ILE A 223 -4.82 32.92 -1.70
C ILE A 223 -4.97 33.02 -3.22
N ILE A 224 -5.11 31.90 -3.93
CA ILE A 224 -5.26 31.89 -5.39
C ILE A 224 -6.55 32.63 -5.78
N LYS A 225 -7.66 32.37 -5.10
CA LYS A 225 -8.95 33.01 -5.38
C LYS A 225 -9.00 34.49 -5.06
N ASP A 226 -8.20 34.95 -4.09
CA ASP A 226 -8.16 36.36 -3.70
C ASP A 226 -7.21 37.16 -4.60
N ILE A 227 -6.08 36.56 -5.01
CA ILE A 227 -5.02 37.26 -5.75
C ILE A 227 -5.22 37.22 -7.27
N LEU A 228 -5.45 36.04 -7.87
CA LEU A 228 -5.49 35.91 -9.34
C LEU A 228 -6.56 36.79 -10.01
N PRO A 229 -7.79 36.92 -9.47
CA PRO A 229 -8.77 37.82 -10.02
C PRO A 229 -8.35 39.28 -9.93
N GLY A 230 -7.67 39.68 -8.84
CA GLY A 230 -7.12 41.03 -8.65
C GLY A 230 -6.00 41.38 -9.64
N LEU A 231 -5.30 40.38 -10.17
CA LEU A 231 -4.31 40.53 -11.25
C LEU A 231 -4.91 40.59 -12.65
N GLY A 232 -6.23 40.42 -12.78
CA GLY A 232 -6.94 40.46 -14.04
C GLY A 232 -6.71 39.24 -14.95
N VAL A 233 -6.27 38.11 -14.38
CA VAL A 233 -6.04 36.86 -15.11
C VAL A 233 -7.33 36.34 -15.74
N ASP A 234 -8.44 36.42 -15.00
CA ASP A 234 -9.74 35.94 -15.46
C ASP A 234 -10.24 36.75 -16.66
N GLN A 235 -10.10 38.09 -16.65
CA GLN A 235 -10.52 38.93 -17.79
C GLN A 235 -9.61 38.71 -19.00
N SER A 236 -8.31 38.56 -18.77
CA SER A 236 -7.32 38.32 -19.83
C SER A 236 -7.61 37.01 -20.58
N VAL A 237 -8.03 35.95 -19.88
CA VAL A 237 -8.37 34.67 -20.52
C VAL A 237 -9.79 34.65 -21.08
N ALA A 238 -10.75 35.32 -20.42
CA ALA A 238 -12.11 35.45 -20.94
C ALA A 238 -12.14 36.21 -22.29
N ALA A 239 -11.29 37.23 -22.46
CA ALA A 239 -11.15 37.97 -23.72
C ALA A 239 -10.73 37.10 -24.92
N ILE A 240 -10.21 35.90 -24.64
CA ILE A 240 -9.69 34.96 -25.63
C ILE A 240 -10.79 33.97 -26.07
N GLY A 241 -11.87 33.83 -25.30
CA GLY A 241 -13.02 32.99 -25.64
C GLY A 241 -12.78 31.48 -25.58
N ILE A 242 -11.72 31.01 -24.90
CA ILE A 242 -11.35 29.58 -24.84
C ILE A 242 -12.14 28.82 -23.77
N LEU A 243 -12.59 29.49 -22.71
CA LEU A 243 -13.24 28.87 -21.56
C LEU A 243 -14.78 29.00 -21.61
N PRO A 244 -15.53 28.01 -21.10
CA PRO A 244 -16.97 28.13 -20.90
C PRO A 244 -17.35 29.34 -20.02
N GLU A 245 -18.48 30.01 -20.31
CA GLU A 245 -18.93 31.22 -19.62
C GLU A 245 -19.06 31.08 -18.08
N LYS A 246 -19.20 29.85 -17.57
CA LYS A 246 -19.38 29.56 -16.14
C LYS A 246 -18.10 29.17 -15.40
N THR A 247 -16.96 29.10 -16.09
CA THR A 247 -15.69 28.62 -15.49
C THR A 247 -14.58 29.64 -15.67
N SER A 248 -14.03 30.13 -14.56
CA SER A 248 -12.87 31.05 -14.59
C SER A 248 -11.54 30.29 -14.48
N LEU A 249 -10.47 30.83 -15.07
CA LEU A 249 -9.14 30.23 -15.00
C LEU A 249 -8.67 30.13 -13.54
N THR A 250 -8.95 31.15 -12.73
CA THR A 250 -8.67 31.15 -11.30
C THR A 250 -9.28 29.93 -10.60
N SER A 251 -10.53 29.59 -10.89
CA SER A 251 -11.20 28.44 -10.26
C SER A 251 -10.56 27.10 -10.63
N ILE A 252 -10.10 26.97 -11.89
CA ILE A 252 -9.41 25.80 -12.42
C ILE A 252 -8.04 25.65 -11.74
N LEU A 253 -7.25 26.72 -11.71
CA LEU A 253 -5.93 26.74 -11.06
C LEU A 253 -6.02 26.46 -9.56
N ALA A 254 -7.02 27.03 -8.89
CA ALA A 254 -7.26 26.76 -7.47
C ALA A 254 -7.58 25.28 -7.23
N ARG A 255 -8.43 24.67 -8.06
CA ARG A 255 -8.77 23.24 -7.94
C ARG A 255 -7.59 22.33 -8.26
N ILE A 256 -6.79 22.66 -9.28
CA ILE A 256 -5.55 21.96 -9.60
C ILE A 256 -4.57 22.01 -8.43
N ALA A 257 -4.33 23.20 -7.88
CA ALA A 257 -3.45 23.37 -6.72
C ALA A 257 -3.96 22.59 -5.51
N GLN A 258 -5.29 22.60 -5.26
CA GLN A 258 -5.90 21.83 -4.19
C GLN A 258 -5.62 20.33 -4.34
N ILE A 259 -5.87 19.76 -5.53
CA ILE A 259 -5.65 18.34 -5.82
C ILE A 259 -4.16 18.01 -5.70
N GLY A 260 -3.27 18.84 -6.26
CA GLY A 260 -1.83 18.63 -6.21
C GLY A 260 -1.29 18.65 -4.77
N ILE A 261 -1.69 19.62 -3.95
CA ILE A 261 -1.32 19.68 -2.53
C ILE A 261 -1.88 18.48 -1.78
N MET A 262 -3.16 18.14 -1.99
CA MET A 262 -3.75 16.98 -1.33
C MET A 262 -3.03 15.69 -1.70
N LEU A 263 -2.70 15.48 -2.99
CA LEU A 263 -1.94 14.32 -3.46
C LEU A 263 -0.53 14.31 -2.85
N PHE A 264 0.16 15.44 -2.79
CA PHE A 264 1.48 15.52 -2.15
C PHE A 264 1.45 15.06 -0.68
N PHE A 265 0.48 15.54 0.09
CA PHE A 265 0.31 15.11 1.48
C PHE A 265 -0.22 13.68 1.60
N ALA A 266 -1.01 13.20 0.64
CA ALA A 266 -1.44 11.81 0.58
C ALA A 266 -0.25 10.86 0.34
N ILE A 267 0.65 11.20 -0.58
CA ILE A 267 1.91 10.48 -0.83
C ILE A 267 2.76 10.45 0.44
N ALA A 268 2.90 11.59 1.13
CA ALA A 268 3.62 11.64 2.39
C ALA A 268 2.98 10.73 3.46
N ALA A 269 1.65 10.75 3.57
CA ALA A 269 0.91 9.91 4.51
C ALA A 269 1.02 8.42 4.19
N THR A 270 0.91 8.01 2.92
CA THR A 270 1.07 6.59 2.53
C THR A 270 2.50 6.11 2.76
N ARG A 271 3.49 6.99 2.61
CA ARG A 271 4.89 6.69 2.94
C ARG A 271 5.10 6.48 4.43
N LEU A 272 4.46 7.31 5.28
CA LEU A 272 4.47 7.12 6.73
C LEU A 272 3.77 5.82 7.16
N LEU A 273 2.70 5.43 6.45
CA LEU A 273 2.00 4.15 6.67
C LEU A 273 2.81 2.93 6.23
N GLY A 274 3.88 3.11 5.46
CA GLY A 274 4.68 2.00 4.93
C GLY A 274 4.02 1.28 3.77
N PHE A 275 3.26 1.98 2.92
CA PHE A 275 2.63 1.42 1.71
C PHE A 275 3.40 1.86 0.45
N PRO A 276 4.54 1.23 0.12
CA PRO A 276 5.40 1.67 -0.98
C PRO A 276 4.72 1.56 -2.34
N GLU A 277 3.90 0.53 -2.56
CA GLU A 277 3.18 0.31 -3.82
C GLU A 277 2.14 1.42 -4.06
N LEU A 278 1.36 1.75 -3.03
CA LEU A 278 0.39 2.84 -3.11
C LEU A 278 1.10 4.19 -3.31
N THR A 279 2.23 4.38 -2.62
CA THR A 279 3.03 5.62 -2.77
C THR A 279 3.56 5.76 -4.20
N GLN A 280 4.07 4.69 -4.81
CA GLN A 280 4.53 4.70 -6.19
C GLN A 280 3.41 5.00 -7.19
N ILE A 281 2.23 4.43 -6.99
CA ILE A 281 1.06 4.72 -7.83
C ILE A 281 0.69 6.21 -7.71
N LEU A 282 0.64 6.75 -6.49
CA LEU A 282 0.32 8.15 -6.28
C LEU A 282 1.40 9.09 -6.84
N ASP A 283 2.68 8.74 -6.72
CA ASP A 283 3.80 9.47 -7.34
C ASP A 283 3.65 9.52 -8.86
N GLN A 284 3.32 8.39 -9.50
CA GLN A 284 3.03 8.34 -10.93
C GLN A 284 1.82 9.20 -11.30
N VAL A 285 0.74 9.16 -10.52
CA VAL A 285 -0.44 9.99 -10.76
C VAL A 285 -0.10 11.47 -10.63
N LEU A 286 0.71 11.86 -9.65
CA LEU A 286 1.16 13.25 -9.49
C LEU A 286 2.05 13.70 -10.65
N GLU A 287 2.96 12.83 -11.10
CA GLU A 287 3.81 13.08 -12.26
C GLU A 287 2.99 13.25 -13.55
N LEU A 288 2.07 12.33 -13.81
CA LEU A 288 1.13 12.40 -14.95
C LEU A 288 0.30 13.69 -14.87
N GLY A 289 -0.21 14.03 -13.69
CA GLY A 289 -0.87 15.30 -13.44
C GLY A 289 0.01 16.49 -13.79
N GLY A 290 1.26 16.50 -13.34
CA GLY A 290 2.24 17.56 -13.63
C GLY A 290 2.53 17.70 -15.13
N ARG A 291 2.70 16.59 -15.84
CA ARG A 291 2.88 16.56 -17.32
C ARG A 291 1.65 17.14 -18.04
N VAL A 292 0.45 16.75 -17.62
CA VAL A 292 -0.81 17.28 -18.17
C VAL A 292 -0.93 18.79 -17.95
N LEU A 293 -0.59 19.27 -16.74
CA LEU A 293 -0.60 20.69 -16.43
C LEU A 293 0.39 21.47 -17.28
N PHE A 294 1.63 20.99 -17.40
CA PHE A 294 2.66 21.65 -18.19
C PHE A 294 2.28 21.69 -19.68
N GLY A 295 1.78 20.58 -20.23
CA GLY A 295 1.26 20.55 -21.60
C GLY A 295 0.10 21.52 -21.81
N GLY A 296 -0.85 21.59 -20.88
CA GLY A 296 -1.94 22.57 -20.91
C GLY A 296 -1.46 24.02 -20.92
N VAL A 297 -0.45 24.35 -20.10
CA VAL A 297 0.18 25.69 -20.08
C VAL A 297 0.85 26.00 -21.42
N VAL A 298 1.54 25.03 -22.03
CA VAL A 298 2.19 25.22 -23.35
C VAL A 298 1.16 25.50 -24.44
N ILE A 299 0.01 24.80 -24.44
CA ILE A 299 -1.08 25.06 -25.39
C ILE A 299 -1.65 26.46 -25.19
N LEU A 300 -1.93 26.85 -23.94
CA LEU A 300 -2.43 28.19 -23.62
C LEU A 300 -1.46 29.29 -24.06
N ALA A 301 -0.16 29.12 -23.77
CA ALA A 301 0.88 30.04 -24.21
C ALA A 301 0.96 30.12 -25.74
N GLY A 302 0.84 28.98 -26.43
CA GLY A 302 0.79 28.91 -27.88
C GLY A 302 -0.36 29.69 -28.49
N PHE A 303 -1.54 29.62 -27.89
CA PHE A 303 -2.70 30.39 -28.35
C PHE A 303 -2.49 31.90 -28.17
N LEU A 304 -1.91 32.32 -27.05
CA LEU A 304 -1.55 33.71 -26.80
C LEU A 304 -0.56 34.22 -27.85
N ILE A 305 0.52 33.47 -28.08
CA ILE A 305 1.56 33.82 -29.06
C ILE A 305 0.96 33.87 -30.47
N ALA A 306 0.13 32.90 -30.84
CA ALA A 306 -0.50 32.85 -32.16
C ALA A 306 -1.34 34.11 -32.45
N ASN A 307 -2.08 34.61 -31.46
CA ASN A 307 -2.89 35.82 -31.63
C ASN A 307 -2.05 37.09 -31.68
N LEU A 308 -0.97 37.16 -30.91
CA LEU A 308 -0.03 38.28 -30.97
C LEU A 308 0.62 38.34 -32.35
N LEU A 309 1.11 37.21 -32.86
CA LEU A 309 1.69 37.11 -34.20
C LEU A 309 0.68 37.50 -35.28
N ALA A 310 -0.55 36.99 -35.20
CA ALA A 310 -1.61 37.34 -36.15
C ALA A 310 -1.93 38.83 -36.14
N ARG A 311 -1.98 39.47 -34.97
CA ARG A 311 -2.26 40.91 -34.83
C ARG A 311 -1.14 41.78 -35.41
N VAL A 312 0.13 41.43 -35.16
CA VAL A 312 1.28 42.15 -35.73
C VAL A 312 1.28 42.05 -37.26
N MET A 313 0.91 40.90 -37.82
CA MET A 313 0.81 40.73 -39.27
C MET A 313 -0.40 41.46 -39.87
N ALA A 314 -1.52 41.48 -39.16
CA ALA A 314 -2.70 42.24 -39.60
C ALA A 314 -2.45 43.76 -39.64
N SER A 315 -1.54 44.28 -38.81
CA SER A 315 -1.17 45.70 -38.85
C SER A 315 -0.28 46.10 -40.03
N ALA A 316 0.28 45.12 -40.76
CA ALA A 316 1.15 45.39 -41.91
C ALA A 316 0.40 45.40 -43.26
N ASP A 317 -0.73 44.68 -43.37
CA ASP A 317 -1.53 44.61 -44.59
C ASP A 317 -2.97 44.11 -44.28
N GLU A 318 -3.97 44.98 -44.47
CA GLU A 318 -5.38 44.68 -44.19
C GLU A 318 -5.90 43.59 -45.15
N GLY A 319 -6.18 42.40 -44.61
CA GLY A 319 -6.73 41.27 -45.37
C GLY A 319 -5.70 40.23 -45.83
N SER A 320 -4.43 40.34 -45.43
CA SER A 320 -3.43 39.34 -45.83
C SER A 320 -3.73 37.96 -45.24
N MET A 321 -3.81 36.96 -46.12
CA MET A 321 -4.00 35.54 -45.76
C MET A 321 -2.85 35.02 -44.86
N ALA A 322 -1.70 35.70 -44.90
CA ALA A 322 -0.52 35.41 -44.11
C ALA A 322 -0.78 35.42 -42.60
N GLY A 323 -1.50 36.43 -42.07
CA GLY A 323 -1.81 36.52 -40.64
C GLY A 323 -2.63 35.33 -40.14
N THR A 324 -3.63 34.91 -40.93
CA THR A 324 -4.47 33.73 -40.65
C THR A 324 -3.65 32.44 -40.70
N ILE A 325 -2.80 32.27 -41.71
CA ILE A 325 -1.93 31.09 -41.85
C ILE A 325 -0.99 30.98 -40.65
N ILE A 326 -0.33 32.07 -40.26
CA ILE A 326 0.58 32.11 -39.11
C ILE A 326 -0.15 31.76 -37.82
N ARG A 327 -1.37 32.28 -37.61
CA ARG A 327 -2.19 31.96 -36.44
C ARG A 327 -2.43 30.46 -36.33
N TYR A 328 -2.96 29.84 -37.39
CA TYR A 328 -3.27 28.41 -37.37
C TYR A 328 -2.02 27.53 -37.31
N ALA A 329 -0.96 27.89 -38.03
CA ALA A 329 0.32 27.19 -37.97
C ALA A 329 0.89 27.20 -36.54
N THR A 330 0.85 28.34 -35.86
CA THR A 330 1.33 28.48 -34.47
C THR A 330 0.45 27.69 -33.50
N ILE A 331 -0.88 27.78 -33.60
CA ILE A 331 -1.80 27.01 -32.74
C ILE A 331 -1.56 25.52 -32.92
N ILE A 332 -1.46 25.03 -34.16
CA ILE A 332 -1.20 23.62 -34.46
C ILE A 332 0.12 23.20 -33.82
N LEU A 333 1.21 23.94 -34.08
CA LEU A 333 2.53 23.65 -33.54
C LEU A 333 2.53 23.53 -32.01
N PHE A 334 1.99 24.53 -31.31
CA PHE A 334 1.95 24.51 -29.85
C PHE A 334 0.97 23.49 -29.29
N THR A 335 -0.11 23.15 -30.02
CA THR A 335 -1.00 22.06 -29.65
C THR A 335 -0.27 20.73 -29.68
N PHE A 336 0.48 20.43 -30.77
CA PHE A 336 1.30 19.23 -30.86
C PHE A 336 2.40 19.20 -29.78
N MET A 337 3.09 20.32 -29.55
CA MET A 337 4.11 20.44 -28.51
C MET A 337 3.53 20.22 -27.11
N GLY A 338 2.36 20.79 -26.83
CA GLY A 338 1.64 20.57 -25.58
C GLY A 338 1.22 19.12 -25.39
N LEU A 339 0.65 18.49 -26.42
CA LEU A 339 0.29 17.06 -26.40
C LEU A 339 1.49 16.16 -26.13
N GLN A 340 2.66 16.49 -26.71
CA GLN A 340 3.91 15.79 -26.44
C GLN A 340 4.30 15.89 -24.95
N PHE A 341 4.24 17.09 -24.36
CA PHE A 341 4.54 17.26 -22.93
C PHE A 341 3.58 16.51 -21.99
N MET A 342 2.32 16.32 -22.40
CA MET A 342 1.36 15.51 -21.63
C MET A 342 1.70 14.01 -21.65
N GLY A 343 2.61 13.57 -22.52
CA GLY A 343 2.96 12.16 -22.69
C GLY A 343 1.87 11.33 -23.36
N VAL A 344 0.87 11.97 -23.97
CA VAL A 344 -0.23 11.28 -24.66
C VAL A 344 0.28 10.79 -26.00
N GLY A 345 0.73 9.53 -26.05
CA GLY A 345 1.17 8.87 -27.28
C GLY A 345 2.21 9.69 -28.04
N GLU A 346 3.35 9.99 -27.40
CA GLU A 346 4.42 10.82 -27.97
C GLU A 346 4.78 10.39 -29.40
N GLU A 347 4.91 9.09 -29.64
CA GLU A 347 5.15 8.54 -30.98
C GLU A 347 4.02 8.86 -31.97
N ILE A 348 2.75 8.75 -31.54
CA ILE A 348 1.59 9.07 -32.38
C ILE A 348 1.58 10.56 -32.72
N VAL A 349 1.77 11.42 -31.72
CA VAL A 349 1.78 12.89 -31.87
C VAL A 349 2.94 13.32 -32.78
N GLN A 350 4.14 12.78 -32.54
CA GLN A 350 5.33 13.07 -33.35
C GLN A 350 5.17 12.59 -34.80
N THR A 351 4.66 11.37 -35.00
CA THR A 351 4.44 10.81 -36.34
C THR A 351 3.40 11.63 -37.10
N ALA A 352 2.27 11.96 -36.47
CA ALA A 352 1.23 12.77 -37.07
C ALA A 352 1.73 14.18 -37.43
N PHE A 353 2.49 14.82 -36.53
CA PHE A 353 3.10 16.13 -36.81
C PHE A 353 4.10 16.05 -37.96
N THR A 354 4.98 15.05 -37.96
CA THR A 354 5.99 14.84 -39.00
C THR A 354 5.32 14.60 -40.35
N ALA A 355 4.29 13.75 -40.41
CA ALA A 355 3.52 13.50 -41.62
C ALA A 355 2.81 14.77 -42.12
N LEU A 356 2.23 15.57 -41.22
CA LEU A 356 1.57 16.83 -41.57
C LEU A 356 2.57 17.88 -42.10
N VAL A 357 3.71 18.05 -41.44
CA VAL A 357 4.73 19.03 -41.85
C VAL A 357 5.40 18.61 -43.15
N ILE A 358 5.82 17.35 -43.28
CA ILE A 358 6.44 16.85 -44.51
C ILE A 358 5.42 16.85 -45.66
N GLY A 359 4.20 16.35 -45.44
CA GLY A 359 3.15 16.35 -46.44
C GLY A 359 2.74 17.75 -46.87
N GLY A 360 2.61 18.68 -45.91
CA GLY A 360 2.34 20.09 -46.17
C GLY A 360 3.47 20.78 -46.92
N ALA A 361 4.73 20.52 -46.55
CA ALA A 361 5.90 21.05 -47.25
C ALA A 361 5.98 20.52 -48.70
N ALA A 362 5.72 19.23 -48.92
CA ALA A 362 5.66 18.64 -50.24
C ALA A 362 4.53 19.23 -51.09
N ALA A 363 3.34 19.39 -50.52
CA ALA A 363 2.19 20.01 -51.20
C ALA A 363 2.48 21.48 -51.57
N ALA A 364 3.10 22.25 -50.65
CA ALA A 364 3.51 23.62 -50.92
C ALA A 364 4.57 23.69 -52.02
N ALA A 365 5.59 22.83 -51.97
CA ALA A 365 6.62 22.75 -53.01
C ALA A 365 6.02 22.45 -54.39
N LEU A 366 5.04 21.54 -54.47
CA LEU A 366 4.33 21.23 -55.71
C LEU A 366 3.44 22.40 -56.18
N ALA A 367 2.70 23.03 -55.28
CA ALA A 367 1.82 24.15 -55.61
C ALA A 367 2.61 25.37 -56.12
N PHE A 368 3.72 25.72 -55.45
CA PHE A 368 4.61 26.80 -55.90
C PHE A 368 5.38 26.43 -57.16
N GLY A 369 5.88 25.19 -57.26
CA GLY A 369 6.60 24.73 -58.45
C GLY A 369 5.73 24.72 -59.70
N TRP A 370 4.47 24.28 -59.59
CA TRP A 370 3.54 24.26 -60.71
C TRP A 370 2.96 25.63 -61.01
N GLY A 371 2.51 26.38 -59.99
CA GLY A 371 1.89 27.69 -60.16
C GLY A 371 2.88 28.81 -60.53
N GLY A 372 4.15 28.69 -60.15
CA GLY A 372 5.20 29.67 -60.44
C GLY A 372 5.89 29.50 -61.80
N ARG A 373 5.57 28.43 -62.54
CA ARG A 373 6.26 28.05 -63.79
C ARG A 373 6.26 29.18 -64.83
N ASP A 374 5.10 29.80 -65.06
CA ASP A 374 4.97 30.85 -66.08
C ASP A 374 5.69 32.14 -65.69
N VAL A 375 5.70 32.47 -64.40
CA VAL A 375 6.43 33.62 -63.85
C VAL A 375 7.93 33.39 -63.94
N ALA A 376 8.41 32.20 -63.58
CA ALA A 376 9.81 31.82 -63.72
C ALA A 376 10.27 31.87 -65.18
N GLY A 377 9.41 31.43 -66.11
CA GLY A 377 9.66 31.54 -67.55
C GLY A 377 9.88 32.99 -67.99
N LYS A 378 8.99 33.90 -67.59
CA LYS A 378 9.09 35.34 -67.91
C LYS A 378 10.35 35.98 -67.31
N VAL A 379 10.69 35.66 -66.06
CA VAL A 379 11.91 36.21 -65.41
C VAL A 379 13.18 35.76 -66.12
N LEU A 380 13.25 34.49 -66.53
CA LEU A 380 14.39 33.97 -67.29
C LEU A 380 14.47 34.59 -68.68
N GLU A 381 13.33 34.84 -69.32
CA GLU A 381 13.26 35.53 -70.61
C GLU A 381 13.69 37.00 -70.50
N ASP A 382 13.27 37.71 -69.46
CA ASP A 382 13.73 39.08 -69.18
C ASP A 382 15.23 39.14 -68.88
N LEU A 383 15.76 38.20 -68.10
CA LEU A 383 17.20 38.11 -67.85
C LEU A 383 18.01 37.76 -69.11
N ARG A 384 17.41 36.99 -70.02
CA ARG A 384 18.01 36.68 -71.33
C ARG A 384 18.02 37.91 -72.24
N ASN A 385 16.95 38.70 -72.20
CA ASN A 385 16.79 39.89 -73.04
C ASN A 385 17.53 41.13 -72.48
N ASN A 386 17.66 41.23 -71.14
CA ASN A 386 18.40 42.26 -70.42
C ASN A 386 19.41 41.61 -69.46
N PRO A 387 20.52 41.05 -69.99
CA PRO A 387 21.55 40.46 -69.14
C PRO A 387 22.12 41.53 -68.19
N PRO A 388 22.27 41.22 -66.90
CA PRO A 388 22.81 42.17 -65.94
C PRO A 388 24.21 42.61 -66.39
N LYS A 389 24.41 43.93 -66.53
CA LYS A 389 25.71 44.48 -66.91
C LYS A 389 26.78 43.99 -65.92
N PRO A 390 27.91 43.46 -66.39
CA PRO A 390 28.98 43.02 -65.51
C PRO A 390 29.42 44.20 -64.64
N LYS A 391 29.34 44.05 -63.31
CA LYS A 391 29.93 45.01 -62.38
C LYS A 391 31.42 45.10 -62.72
N ALA A 392 31.88 46.29 -63.13
CA ALA A 392 33.28 46.53 -63.44
C ALA A 392 34.13 46.03 -62.25
N PRO A 393 35.25 45.31 -62.51
CA PRO A 393 36.10 44.81 -61.44
C PRO A 393 36.52 45.99 -60.57
N ALA A 394 36.22 45.92 -59.27
CA ALA A 394 36.67 46.91 -58.31
C ALA A 394 38.19 47.08 -58.48
N ALA A 395 38.61 48.31 -58.80
CA ALA A 395 40.02 48.63 -58.96
C ALA A 395 40.80 48.10 -57.75
N ARG A 396 41.76 47.19 -57.99
CA ARG A 396 42.65 46.66 -56.96
C ARG A 396 43.30 47.85 -56.26
N LYS A 397 42.93 48.11 -55.00
CA LYS A 397 43.69 49.02 -54.13
C LYS A 397 45.14 48.54 -54.12
N PRO A 398 46.14 49.40 -54.40
CA PRO A 398 47.53 49.00 -54.39
C PRO A 398 47.90 48.48 -52.99
N ALA A 399 48.52 47.30 -52.95
CA ALA A 399 48.99 46.69 -51.71
C ALA A 399 49.93 47.65 -50.97
N ALA A 400 49.61 47.95 -49.71
CA ALA A 400 50.47 48.71 -48.84
C ALA A 400 51.84 48.02 -48.75
N ARG A 401 52.91 48.75 -49.09
CA ARG A 401 54.30 48.29 -48.90
C ARG A 401 54.51 47.99 -47.42
N LYS A 402 54.81 46.73 -47.08
CA LYS A 402 55.35 46.35 -45.77
C LYS A 402 56.65 47.13 -45.54
N PRO A 403 56.83 47.82 -44.40
CA PRO A 403 58.12 48.38 -44.04
C PRO A 403 59.12 47.24 -43.84
N VAL A 404 60.25 47.35 -44.52
CA VAL A 404 61.43 46.50 -44.33
C VAL A 404 61.98 46.79 -42.93
N ALA A 405 62.16 45.74 -42.15
CA ALA A 405 62.89 45.79 -40.89
C ALA A 405 64.31 46.34 -41.16
N LYS A 406 64.67 47.46 -40.52
CA LYS A 406 66.06 47.85 -40.35
C LYS A 406 66.47 47.52 -38.92
N LYS A 407 67.60 46.82 -38.83
CA LYS A 407 68.38 46.53 -37.63
C LYS A 407 68.66 47.78 -36.81
#